data_AF-A0A6C0H389-F1
#
_entry.id   AF-A0A6C0H389-F1
#
_cell.length_a   1.000
_cell.length_b   1.000
_cell.length_c   1.000
_cell.angle_alpha   90.00
_cell.angle_beta   90.00
_cell.angle_gamma   90.00
#
_symmetry.space_group_name_H-M   'P 1'
#
loop_
_entity.id
_entity.type
_entity.pdbx_description
1 polymer ?
#
loop_
_entity_poly.entity_id
_entity_poly.type
_entity_poly.pdbx_seq_one_letter_code
_entity_poly.pdbx_strand_id
1 'polypeptide(L)'
;MSTSKGFAIILIFLVFSAFLIAGCVTKNTSFFIAGFVLFITCWMIYNQIEEHYSQHDPKLKEIRDTLNDFFENKKDWKGPLHILNKKNIMKEITLYRGEKSYTINKERIYICLKDNEGKYYNDNTLFYVIGHELSHAICDEIGHTEKFHRIFEALLERMEAAGIYDHTIPITQDYCKNGDLEM
;
A
#
# COMPACT_ATOMS: atom_id res chain seq x y z
N MET A 1 -0.42 1.61 10.48
CA MET A 1 -1.91 1.62 10.53
C MET A 1 -2.56 0.25 10.79
N SER A 2 -1.80 -0.79 11.22
CA SER A 2 -2.37 -2.08 11.65
C SER A 2 -3.08 -2.03 13.01
N THR A 3 -2.81 -0.99 13.81
CA THR A 3 -3.37 -0.78 15.15
C THR A 3 -4.82 -0.28 15.12
N SER A 4 -5.21 0.51 14.11
CA SER A 4 -6.57 1.06 13.98
C SER A 4 -7.63 -0.03 13.72
N LYS A 5 -7.35 -0.96 12.80
CA LYS A 5 -8.29 -2.06 12.48
C LYS A 5 -8.40 -3.08 13.62
N GLY A 6 -7.29 -3.39 14.30
CA GLY A 6 -7.28 -4.23 15.50
C GLY A 6 -8.05 -3.61 16.67
N PHE A 7 -7.89 -2.30 16.89
CA PHE A 7 -8.64 -1.56 17.91
C PHE A 7 -10.15 -1.50 17.60
N ALA A 8 -10.51 -1.33 16.32
CA ALA A 8 -11.91 -1.36 15.89
C ALA A 8 -12.57 -2.71 16.21
N ILE A 9 -11.88 -3.84 15.99
CA ILE A 9 -12.39 -5.17 16.34
C ILE A 9 -12.63 -5.31 17.85
N ILE A 10 -11.69 -4.87 18.69
CA ILE A 10 -11.85 -4.91 20.15
C ILE A 10 -13.04 -4.05 20.59
N LEU A 11 -13.19 -2.86 20.00
CA LEU A 11 -14.31 -1.97 20.29
C LEU A 11 -15.65 -2.60 19.87
N ILE A 12 -15.71 -3.26 18.70
CA ILE A 12 -16.88 -4.00 18.23
C ILE A 12 -17.27 -5.10 19.21
N PHE A 13 -16.30 -5.87 19.74
CA PHE A 13 -16.55 -6.89 20.76
C PHE A 13 -17.07 -6.31 22.08
N LEU A 14 -16.51 -5.18 22.53
CA LEU A 14 -16.97 -4.50 23.76
C LEU A 14 -18.38 -3.90 23.59
N VAL A 15 -18.68 -3.36 22.41
CA VAL A 15 -20.01 -2.84 22.09
C VAL A 15 -21.02 -3.98 21.99
N PHE A 16 -20.65 -5.12 21.39
CA PHE A 16 -21.52 -6.30 21.33
C PHE A 16 -21.86 -6.85 22.71
N SER A 17 -20.86 -7.00 23.59
CA SER A 17 -21.08 -7.51 24.94
C SER A 17 -21.97 -6.58 25.76
N ALA A 18 -21.79 -5.25 25.64
CA ALA A 18 -22.69 -4.28 26.24
C ALA A 18 -24.13 -4.38 25.71
N PHE A 19 -24.32 -4.57 24.40
CA PHE A 19 -25.64 -4.78 23.79
C PHE A 19 -26.32 -6.07 24.22
N LEU A 20 -25.57 -7.17 24.41
CA LEU A 20 -26.11 -8.41 24.95
C LEU A 20 -26.57 -8.25 26.42
N ILE A 21 -25.80 -7.54 27.24
CA ILE A 21 -26.17 -7.24 28.63
C ILE A 21 -27.45 -6.40 28.66
N ALA A 22 -27.52 -5.32 27.89
CA ALA A 22 -28.70 -4.47 27.80
C ALA A 22 -29.94 -5.21 27.24
N GLY A 23 -29.75 -6.06 26.24
CA GLY A 23 -30.79 -6.90 25.67
C GLY A 23 -31.33 -7.93 26.66
N CYS A 24 -30.46 -8.51 27.49
CA CYS A 24 -30.85 -9.44 28.55
C CYS A 24 -31.69 -8.75 29.63
N VAL A 25 -31.31 -7.52 30.02
CA VAL A 25 -32.05 -6.70 31.00
C VAL A 25 -33.44 -6.30 30.47
N THR A 26 -33.57 -6.01 29.17
CA THR A 26 -34.81 -5.52 28.55
C THR A 26 -35.69 -6.61 27.93
N LYS A 27 -35.26 -7.89 27.95
CA LYS A 27 -35.89 -9.04 27.25
C LYS A 27 -36.06 -8.87 25.73
N ASN A 28 -35.35 -7.92 25.11
CA ASN A 28 -35.39 -7.62 23.66
C ASN A 28 -34.10 -8.01 22.93
N THR A 29 -33.45 -9.10 23.35
CA THR A 29 -32.15 -9.56 22.81
C THR A 29 -32.12 -9.71 21.28
N SER A 30 -33.21 -10.18 20.66
CA SER A 30 -33.27 -10.39 19.20
C SER A 30 -33.09 -9.10 18.39
N PHE A 31 -33.64 -7.97 18.86
CA PHE A 31 -33.51 -6.69 18.18
C PHE A 31 -32.06 -6.16 18.22
N PHE A 32 -31.39 -6.30 19.36
CA PHE A 32 -29.99 -5.90 19.51
C PHE A 32 -29.03 -6.76 18.69
N ILE A 33 -29.28 -8.08 18.60
CA ILE A 33 -28.50 -8.97 17.74
C ILE A 33 -28.66 -8.57 16.27
N ALA A 34 -29.90 -8.33 15.81
CA ALA A 34 -30.15 -7.90 14.43
C ALA A 34 -29.46 -6.55 14.12
N GLY A 35 -29.53 -5.58 15.04
CA GLY A 35 -28.85 -4.29 14.89
C GLY A 35 -27.32 -4.43 14.83
N PHE A 36 -26.74 -5.31 15.64
CA PHE A 36 -25.30 -5.56 15.62
C PHE A 36 -24.83 -6.26 14.35
N VAL A 37 -25.57 -7.26 13.87
CA VAL A 37 -25.27 -7.91 12.59
C VAL A 37 -25.33 -6.89 11.46
N LEU A 38 -26.38 -6.05 11.42
CA LEU A 38 -26.49 -4.98 10.43
C LEU A 38 -25.28 -4.03 10.49
N PHE A 39 -24.88 -3.61 11.69
CA PHE A 39 -23.72 -2.76 11.89
C PHE A 39 -22.42 -3.40 11.34
N ILE A 40 -22.15 -4.67 11.66
CA ILE A 40 -20.98 -5.39 11.13
C ILE A 40 -21.05 -5.44 9.60
N THR A 41 -22.20 -5.79 9.01
CA THR A 41 -22.31 -5.86 7.55
C THR A 41 -22.06 -4.51 6.89
N CYS A 42 -22.63 -3.43 7.42
CA CYS A 42 -22.39 -2.07 6.94
C CYS A 42 -20.91 -1.68 7.07
N TRP A 43 -20.26 -2.03 8.18
CA TRP A 43 -18.83 -1.78 8.40
C TRP A 43 -17.95 -2.56 7.42
N MET A 44 -18.26 -3.84 7.16
CA MET A 44 -17.55 -4.65 6.16
C MET A 44 -17.70 -4.06 4.75
N ILE A 45 -18.92 -3.66 4.37
CA ILE A 45 -19.20 -3.01 3.08
C ILE A 45 -18.43 -1.69 2.98
N TYR A 46 -18.46 -0.86 4.02
CA TYR A 46 -17.72 0.40 4.06
C TYR A 46 -16.22 0.18 3.83
N ASN A 47 -15.61 -0.79 4.53
CA ASN A 47 -14.19 -1.10 4.38
C ASN A 47 -13.85 -1.60 2.97
N GLN A 48 -14.73 -2.41 2.37
CA GLN A 48 -14.54 -2.91 1.00
C GLN A 48 -14.63 -1.77 -0.03
N ILE A 49 -15.56 -0.83 0.19
CA ILE A 49 -15.73 0.36 -0.65
C ILE A 49 -14.48 1.25 -0.55
N GLU A 50 -13.97 1.50 0.65
CA GLU A 50 -12.76 2.29 0.87
C GLU A 50 -11.53 1.66 0.19
N GLU A 51 -11.37 0.33 0.32
CA GLU A 51 -10.32 -0.40 -0.37
C GLU A 51 -10.46 -0.29 -1.90
N HIS A 52 -11.68 -0.40 -2.42
CA HIS A 52 -11.97 -0.21 -3.84
C HIS A 52 -11.61 1.20 -4.32
N TYR A 53 -12.04 2.25 -3.63
CA TYR A 53 -11.69 3.63 -4.00
C TYR A 53 -10.18 3.88 -3.95
N SER A 54 -9.48 3.26 -2.99
CA SER A 54 -8.02 3.39 -2.87
C SER A 54 -7.27 2.78 -4.05
N GLN A 55 -7.85 1.82 -4.77
CA GLN A 55 -7.25 1.22 -5.97
C GLN A 55 -7.56 1.98 -7.28
N HIS A 56 -8.61 2.82 -7.29
CA HIS A 56 -9.15 3.46 -8.50
C HIS A 56 -8.71 4.93 -8.66
N ASP A 57 -7.61 5.34 -8.03
CA ASP A 57 -7.02 6.66 -8.29
C ASP A 57 -6.44 6.71 -9.71
N PRO A 58 -6.77 7.73 -10.53
CA PRO A 58 -6.32 7.80 -11.92
C PRO A 58 -4.79 7.84 -12.05
N LYS A 59 -4.08 8.50 -11.12
CA LYS A 59 -2.62 8.54 -11.15
C LYS A 59 -2.01 7.19 -10.78
N LEU A 60 -2.62 6.49 -9.83
CA LEU A 60 -2.21 5.13 -9.45
C LEU A 60 -2.40 4.15 -10.62
N LYS A 61 -3.46 4.32 -11.40
CA LYS A 61 -3.69 3.52 -12.60
C LYS A 61 -2.60 3.75 -13.64
N GLU A 62 -2.28 5.00 -13.95
CA GLU A 62 -1.18 5.35 -14.87
C GLU A 62 0.16 4.74 -14.43
N ILE A 63 0.47 4.85 -13.14
CA ILE A 63 1.65 4.22 -12.55
C ILE A 63 1.64 2.70 -12.74
N ARG A 64 0.51 2.04 -12.44
CA ARG A 64 0.37 0.59 -12.60
C ARG A 64 0.59 0.17 -14.05
N ASP A 65 0.03 0.91 -15.01
CA ASP A 65 0.16 0.64 -16.43
C ASP A 65 1.64 0.79 -16.87
N THR A 66 2.31 1.87 -16.47
CA THR A 66 3.75 2.08 -16.73
C THR A 66 4.62 0.96 -16.13
N LEU A 67 4.33 0.52 -14.90
CA LEU A 67 5.07 -0.58 -14.26
C LEU A 67 4.81 -1.93 -14.95
N ASN A 68 3.57 -2.21 -15.36
CA ASN A 68 3.24 -3.41 -16.13
C ASN A 68 4.08 -3.46 -17.40
N ASP A 69 4.09 -2.37 -18.17
CA ASP A 69 4.90 -2.27 -19.39
C ASP A 69 6.39 -2.45 -19.09
N PHE A 70 6.89 -1.82 -18.03
CA PHE A 70 8.30 -1.91 -17.61
C PHE A 70 8.71 -3.36 -17.27
N PHE A 71 7.90 -4.07 -16.50
CA PHE A 71 8.21 -5.44 -16.07
C PHE A 71 7.93 -6.49 -17.15
N GLU A 72 6.93 -6.30 -18.01
CA GLU A 72 6.59 -7.27 -19.07
C GLU A 72 7.54 -7.20 -20.28
N ASN A 73 8.07 -6.01 -20.59
CA ASN A 73 8.99 -5.83 -21.73
C ASN A 73 10.39 -6.43 -21.48
N LYS A 74 10.74 -6.81 -20.24
CA LYS A 74 12.08 -7.29 -19.86
C LYS A 74 12.01 -8.71 -19.28
N LYS A 75 12.55 -9.69 -20.02
CA LYS A 75 12.53 -11.12 -19.62
C LYS A 75 13.85 -11.68 -19.08
N ASP A 76 14.87 -10.84 -18.91
CA ASP A 76 16.18 -11.28 -18.39
C ASP A 76 16.78 -10.25 -17.42
N TRP A 77 16.32 -10.31 -16.17
CA TRP A 77 16.84 -9.52 -15.06
C TRP A 77 18.18 -10.10 -14.58
N LYS A 78 19.19 -9.25 -14.38
CA LYS A 78 20.55 -9.66 -14.01
C LYS A 78 20.95 -9.06 -12.66
N GLY A 79 21.99 -9.62 -12.06
CA GLY A 79 22.56 -9.12 -10.81
C GLY A 79 21.57 -9.19 -9.65
N PRO A 80 21.42 -8.11 -8.84
CA PRO A 80 20.49 -8.09 -7.70
C PRO A 80 19.04 -8.41 -8.09
N LEU A 81 18.64 -8.10 -9.32
CA LEU A 81 17.27 -8.29 -9.81
C LEU A 81 16.96 -9.67 -10.36
N HIS A 82 17.91 -10.62 -10.38
CA HIS A 82 17.71 -11.96 -10.96
C HIS A 82 16.51 -12.73 -10.38
N ILE A 83 16.09 -12.39 -9.15
CA ILE A 83 14.91 -12.96 -8.47
C ILE A 83 13.65 -12.73 -9.30
N LEU A 84 13.55 -11.60 -10.01
CA LEU A 84 12.41 -11.25 -10.87
C LEU A 84 12.25 -12.21 -12.06
N ASN A 85 13.26 -12.99 -12.44
CA ASN A 85 13.10 -13.98 -13.53
C ASN A 85 12.22 -15.17 -13.13
N LYS A 86 12.05 -15.41 -11.82
CA LYS A 86 11.27 -16.54 -11.29
C LYS A 86 9.83 -16.16 -10.91
N LYS A 87 9.50 -14.87 -10.94
CA LYS A 87 8.22 -14.35 -10.47
C LYS A 87 7.65 -13.27 -11.39
N ASN A 88 6.33 -13.15 -11.44
CA ASN A 88 5.69 -12.00 -12.08
C ASN A 88 5.27 -11.03 -10.98
N ILE A 89 6.16 -10.09 -10.64
CA ILE A 89 5.97 -9.18 -9.51
C ILE A 89 4.65 -8.41 -9.62
N MET A 90 4.24 -8.00 -10.82
CA MET A 90 3.00 -7.24 -11.03
C MET A 90 1.73 -8.05 -10.77
N LYS A 91 1.80 -9.38 -10.80
CA LYS A 91 0.68 -10.27 -10.41
C LYS A 91 0.67 -10.59 -8.92
N GLU A 92 1.79 -10.40 -8.23
CA GLU A 92 1.95 -10.70 -6.80
C GLU A 92 1.65 -9.49 -5.92
N ILE A 93 1.91 -8.28 -6.44
CA ILE A 93 1.67 -7.05 -5.70
C ILE A 93 0.35 -6.38 -6.09
N THR A 94 -0.23 -5.65 -5.16
CA THR A 94 -1.35 -4.74 -5.39
C THR A 94 -0.98 -3.35 -4.87
N LEU A 95 -1.06 -2.36 -5.75
CA LEU A 95 -0.89 -0.95 -5.42
C LEU A 95 -2.20 -0.34 -4.91
N TYR A 96 -2.08 0.49 -3.88
CA TYR A 96 -3.15 1.26 -3.25
C TYR A 96 -2.70 2.70 -3.05
N ARG A 97 -3.62 3.66 -3.12
CA ARG A 97 -3.39 5.00 -2.58
C ARG A 97 -3.39 4.91 -1.05
N GLY A 98 -2.45 5.60 -0.41
CA GLY A 98 -2.38 5.76 1.04
C GLY A 98 -2.10 7.21 1.45
N GLU A 99 -2.21 7.47 2.75
CA GLU A 99 -1.78 8.74 3.37
C GLU A 99 -0.24 8.78 3.58
N LYS A 100 0.39 7.60 3.54
CA LYS A 100 1.84 7.39 3.58
C LYS A 100 2.20 6.24 2.65
N SER A 101 3.47 6.17 2.29
CA SER A 101 4.01 5.04 1.54
C SER A 101 4.55 3.97 2.47
N TYR A 102 4.21 2.72 2.19
CA TYR A 102 4.72 1.55 2.91
C TYR A 102 4.28 0.27 2.21
N THR A 103 4.98 -0.81 2.52
CA THR A 103 4.68 -2.17 2.04
C THR A 103 4.20 -3.06 3.17
N ILE A 104 3.09 -3.77 2.98
CA ILE A 104 2.57 -4.80 3.89
C ILE A 104 2.75 -6.17 3.26
N ASN A 105 3.38 -7.08 4.00
CA ASN A 105 3.58 -8.49 3.64
C ASN A 105 4.19 -8.71 2.25
N LYS A 106 4.92 -7.73 1.70
CA LYS A 106 5.55 -7.79 0.36
C LYS A 106 4.55 -7.95 -0.80
N GLU A 107 3.25 -7.76 -0.52
CA GLU A 107 2.15 -7.94 -1.47
C GLU A 107 1.33 -6.65 -1.64
N ARG A 108 1.13 -5.87 -0.57
CA ARG A 108 0.30 -4.65 -0.65
C ARG A 108 1.18 -3.43 -0.48
N ILE A 109 1.29 -2.64 -1.54
CA ILE A 109 2.07 -1.40 -1.53
C ILE A 109 1.08 -0.23 -1.48
N TYR A 110 1.19 0.58 -0.44
CA TYR A 110 0.46 1.83 -0.32
C TYR A 110 1.39 2.94 -0.78
N ILE A 111 0.88 3.83 -1.62
CA ILE A 111 1.63 4.98 -2.15
C ILE A 111 0.89 6.25 -1.80
N CYS A 112 1.61 7.19 -1.21
CA CYS A 112 1.10 8.54 -1.00
C CYS A 112 1.26 9.37 -2.28
N LEU A 113 0.14 9.62 -2.95
CA LEU A 113 0.14 10.23 -4.28
C LEU A 113 0.10 11.76 -4.25
N LYS A 114 -0.41 12.34 -3.17
CA LYS A 114 -0.75 13.76 -3.08
C LYS A 114 -0.09 14.44 -1.89
N ASP A 115 0.25 15.71 -2.07
CA ASP A 115 0.70 16.59 -1.00
C ASP A 115 -0.46 17.03 -0.09
N ASN A 116 -0.14 17.86 0.91
CA ASN A 116 -1.12 18.38 1.87
C ASN A 116 -2.14 19.35 1.24
N GLU A 117 -1.86 19.85 0.03
CA GLU A 117 -2.76 20.69 -0.75
C GLU A 117 -3.66 19.86 -1.68
N GLY A 118 -3.49 18.53 -1.69
CA GLY A 118 -4.25 17.60 -2.52
C GLY A 118 -3.76 17.53 -3.97
N LYS A 119 -2.58 18.08 -4.27
CA LYS A 119 -1.95 18.03 -5.59
C LYS A 119 -1.06 16.80 -5.69
N TYR A 120 -1.07 16.15 -6.85
CA TYR A 120 -0.18 15.01 -7.09
C TYR A 120 1.30 15.43 -7.05
N TYR A 121 2.14 14.61 -6.42
CA TYR A 121 3.59 14.75 -6.56
C TYR A 121 3.99 14.53 -8.03
N ASN A 122 5.16 15.06 -8.39
CA ASN A 122 5.73 14.82 -9.70
C ASN A 122 6.09 13.33 -9.86
N ASP A 123 6.10 12.87 -11.12
CA ASP A 123 6.28 11.46 -11.44
C ASP A 123 7.64 10.94 -11.01
N ASN A 124 8.70 11.76 -11.10
CA ASN A 124 10.04 11.36 -10.70
C ASN A 124 10.09 10.97 -9.21
N THR A 125 9.48 11.80 -8.35
CA THR A 125 9.33 11.52 -6.92
C THR A 125 8.48 10.28 -6.68
N LEU A 126 7.36 10.13 -7.40
CA LEU A 126 6.50 8.96 -7.23
C LEU A 126 7.21 7.66 -7.61
N PHE A 127 7.92 7.63 -8.75
CA PHE A 127 8.65 6.45 -9.19
C PHE A 127 9.87 6.13 -8.33
N TYR A 128 10.54 7.13 -7.76
CA TYR A 128 11.58 6.92 -6.74
C TYR A 128 11.03 6.17 -5.53
N VAL A 129 9.94 6.68 -4.94
CA VAL A 129 9.29 6.06 -3.77
C VAL A 129 8.72 4.68 -4.10
N ILE A 130 8.13 4.52 -5.28
CA ILE A 130 7.66 3.21 -5.75
C ILE A 130 8.83 2.22 -5.89
N GLY A 131 9.97 2.67 -6.40
CA GLY A 131 11.18 1.86 -6.46
C GLY A 131 11.61 1.37 -5.08
N HIS A 132 11.52 2.23 -4.07
CA HIS A 132 11.82 1.91 -2.67
C HIS A 132 10.87 0.81 -2.16
N GLU A 133 9.56 1.01 -2.31
CA GLU A 133 8.55 0.04 -1.84
C GLU A 133 8.59 -1.29 -2.61
N LEU A 134 8.83 -1.24 -3.93
CA LEU A 134 9.06 -2.44 -4.73
C LEU A 134 10.30 -3.20 -4.25
N SER A 135 11.35 -2.49 -3.81
CA SER A 135 12.55 -3.11 -3.28
C SER A 135 12.27 -3.85 -1.98
N HIS A 136 11.39 -3.34 -1.11
CA HIS A 136 10.89 -4.09 0.04
C HIS A 136 10.08 -5.33 -0.35
N ALA A 137 9.30 -5.26 -1.44
CA ALA A 137 8.55 -6.41 -1.96
C ALA A 137 9.42 -7.46 -2.67
N ILE A 138 10.54 -7.04 -3.26
CA ILE A 138 11.48 -7.93 -3.97
C ILE A 138 12.49 -8.56 -3.01
N CYS A 139 12.99 -7.79 -2.03
CA CYS A 139 13.94 -8.24 -1.04
C CYS A 139 13.27 -9.23 -0.09
N ASP A 140 13.94 -10.35 0.22
CA ASP A 140 13.49 -11.36 1.18
C ASP A 140 13.86 -11.01 2.64
N GLU A 141 14.79 -10.09 2.85
CA GLU A 141 15.19 -9.56 4.16
C GLU A 141 14.20 -8.48 4.67
N ILE A 142 14.38 -8.03 5.91
CA ILE A 142 13.56 -7.00 6.57
C ILE A 142 14.43 -5.76 6.80
N GLY A 143 13.89 -4.58 6.49
CA GLY A 143 14.58 -3.30 6.61
C GLY A 143 15.47 -2.96 5.42
N HIS A 144 16.29 -1.93 5.58
CA HIS A 144 17.21 -1.39 4.56
C HIS A 144 18.58 -2.06 4.65
N THR A 145 18.63 -3.36 4.34
CA THR A 145 19.90 -4.12 4.32
C THR A 145 20.73 -3.78 3.07
N GLU A 146 22.00 -4.21 3.04
CA GLU A 146 22.84 -4.08 1.82
C GLU A 146 22.16 -4.72 0.61
N LYS A 147 21.48 -5.85 0.80
CA LYS A 147 20.72 -6.53 -0.26
C LYS A 147 19.56 -5.65 -0.75
N PHE A 148 18.84 -5.00 0.16
CA PHE A 148 17.80 -4.03 -0.21
C PHE A 148 18.39 -2.90 -1.06
N HIS A 149 19.46 -2.25 -0.62
CA HIS A 149 20.04 -1.12 -1.35
C HIS A 149 20.50 -1.52 -2.75
N ARG A 150 21.16 -2.68 -2.87
CA ARG A 150 21.58 -3.20 -4.19
C ARG A 150 20.41 -3.51 -5.11
N ILE A 151 19.27 -3.96 -4.58
CA ILE A 151 18.05 -4.15 -5.36
C ILE A 151 17.47 -2.80 -5.78
N PHE A 152 17.40 -1.84 -4.85
CA PHE A 152 16.82 -0.52 -5.08
C PHE A 152 17.62 0.27 -6.12
N GLU A 153 18.94 0.36 -5.97
CA GLU A 153 19.84 0.99 -6.93
C GLU A 153 19.71 0.36 -8.32
N ALA A 154 19.78 -0.98 -8.40
CA ALA A 154 19.62 -1.70 -9.66
C ALA A 154 18.23 -1.47 -10.29
N LEU A 155 17.18 -1.29 -9.48
CA LEU A 155 15.84 -1.00 -9.98
C LEU A 155 15.76 0.42 -10.54
N LEU A 156 16.31 1.42 -9.83
CA LEU A 156 16.36 2.81 -10.28
C LEU A 156 17.16 2.96 -11.58
N GLU A 157 18.33 2.32 -11.69
CA GLU A 157 19.12 2.30 -12.93
C GLU A 157 18.31 1.78 -14.13
N ARG A 158 17.47 0.77 -13.90
CA ARG A 158 16.63 0.18 -14.95
C ARG A 158 15.45 1.07 -15.30
N MET A 159 14.82 1.70 -14.30
CA MET A 159 13.75 2.67 -14.52
C MET A 159 14.27 3.91 -15.26
N GLU A 160 15.48 4.36 -14.94
CA GLU A 160 16.14 5.45 -15.63
C GLU A 160 16.44 5.09 -17.09
N ALA A 161 17.02 3.92 -17.34
CA ALA A 161 17.24 3.44 -18.70
C ALA A 161 15.94 3.25 -19.52
N ALA A 162 14.79 3.17 -18.85
CA ALA A 162 13.47 3.11 -19.47
C ALA A 162 12.78 4.50 -19.59
N GLY A 163 13.39 5.57 -19.07
CA GLY A 163 12.83 6.92 -19.06
C GLY A 163 11.69 7.14 -18.06
N ILE A 164 11.57 6.26 -17.05
CA ILE A 164 10.53 6.31 -16.00
C ILE A 164 11.00 7.18 -14.81
N TYR A 165 12.31 7.23 -14.60
CA TYR A 165 12.99 7.93 -13.51
C TYR A 165 14.17 8.74 -14.06
N ASP A 166 14.53 9.83 -13.41
CA ASP A 166 15.66 10.70 -13.73
C ASP A 166 16.34 11.13 -12.43
N HIS A 167 17.56 10.65 -12.19
CA HIS A 167 18.32 10.97 -10.99
C HIS A 167 18.77 12.44 -10.90
N THR A 168 18.70 13.20 -12.01
CA THR A 168 19.06 14.62 -12.03
C THR A 168 17.94 15.51 -11.49
N ILE A 169 16.71 14.99 -11.43
CA ILE A 169 15.56 15.71 -10.89
C ILE A 169 15.49 15.47 -9.37
N PRO A 170 15.52 16.51 -8.53
CA PRO A 170 15.49 16.35 -7.09
C PRO A 170 14.18 15.73 -6.60
N ILE A 171 14.28 14.82 -5.63
CA ILE A 171 13.13 14.23 -4.96
C ILE A 171 12.54 15.22 -3.96
N THR A 172 11.21 15.32 -3.96
CA THR A 172 10.47 16.20 -3.05
C THR A 172 10.74 15.84 -1.59
N GLN A 173 11.41 16.74 -0.86
CA GLN A 173 11.88 16.50 0.51
C GLN A 173 10.75 16.41 1.56
N ASP A 174 9.60 17.04 1.29
CA ASP A 174 8.44 17.01 2.19
C ASP A 174 7.42 15.93 1.83
N TYR A 175 7.86 14.88 1.11
CA TYR A 175 7.05 13.75 0.71
C TYR A 175 6.28 13.17 1.91
N CYS A 176 4.98 13.43 1.92
CA CYS A 176 3.99 12.97 2.89
C CYS A 176 4.45 13.09 4.34
N LYS A 177 5.12 14.22 4.65
CA LYS A 177 5.58 14.67 5.99
C LYS A 177 5.65 13.53 7.01
N ASN A 178 6.85 12.98 7.22
CA ASN A 178 7.15 11.73 7.93
C ASN A 178 7.14 10.46 7.05
N GLY A 179 7.59 10.56 5.79
CA GLY A 179 8.14 9.40 5.09
C GLY A 179 9.34 8.83 5.85
N ASP A 180 9.71 7.57 5.61
CA ASP A 180 10.91 7.00 6.24
C ASP A 180 12.10 7.93 6.02
N LEU A 181 12.83 8.22 7.09
CA LEU A 181 13.96 9.15 7.12
C LEU A 181 15.13 8.71 6.22
N GLU A 182 15.03 7.52 5.64
CA GLU A 182 16.03 6.90 4.77
C GLU A 182 15.58 6.82 3.29
N MET A 183 14.59 7.65 2.90
CA MET A 183 14.34 7.97 1.49
C MET A 183 15.34 8.99 0.94
#